data_AF-A0A9E4GBD3-F1
#
_entry.id   AF-A0A9E4GBD3-F1
#
_cell.length_a   1.000
_cell.length_b   1.000
_cell.length_c   1.000
_cell.angle_alpha   90.00
_cell.angle_beta   90.00
_cell.angle_gamma   90.00
#
_symmetry.space_group_name_H-M   'P 1'
#
loop_
_entity.id
_entity.type
_entity.pdbx_description
1 polymer ?
#
loop_
_entity_poly.entity_id
_entity_poly.type
_entity_poly.pdbx_seq_one_letter_code
_entity_poly.pdbx_strand_id
1 'polypeptide(L)' 'MPQHFMSFMRARPGKDPADFKEWYLNAYAPRLQAGNPRPSHHVVNLTVPGPDELKLSHDSSDPLARYDVVAQMHFSTTAE' A
#
# COMPACT_ATOMS: atom_id res chain seq x y z
N MET A 1 -7.73 -20.49 8.26
CA MET A 1 -6.92 -20.18 7.05
C MET A 1 -6.12 -18.91 7.34
N PRO A 2 -4.84 -18.81 6.96
CA PRO A 2 -4.11 -17.56 7.04
C PRO A 2 -4.84 -16.51 6.21
N GLN A 3 -5.22 -15.41 6.86
CA GLN A 3 -5.86 -14.31 6.16
C GLN A 3 -4.75 -13.49 5.52
N HIS A 4 -4.78 -13.37 4.20
CA HIS A 4 -3.92 -12.46 3.46
C HIS A 4 -4.79 -11.26 3.07
N PHE A 5 -4.39 -10.08 3.49
CA PHE A 5 -5.07 -8.84 3.14
C PHE A 5 -4.18 -8.00 2.25
N MET A 6 -4.73 -7.55 1.13
CA MET A 6 -4.06 -6.64 0.21
C MET A 6 -4.85 -5.34 0.15
N SER A 7 -4.16 -4.22 0.39
CA SER A 7 -4.73 -2.88 0.37
C SER A 7 -4.10 -2.06 -0.73
N PHE A 8 -4.93 -1.44 -1.55
CA PHE A 8 -4.54 -0.48 -2.57
C PHE A 8 -4.93 0.90 -2.07
N MET A 9 -3.93 1.73 -1.77
CA MET A 9 -4.13 3.02 -1.12
C MET A 9 -3.54 4.13 -1.98
N ARG A 10 -4.11 5.32 -1.84
CA ARG A 10 -3.67 6.53 -2.52
C ARG A 10 -3.81 7.74 -1.62
N ALA A 11 -3.06 8.79 -1.93
CA ALA A 11 -3.24 10.09 -1.32
C ALA A 11 -4.68 10.59 -1.55
N ARG A 12 -5.19 11.35 -0.57
CA ARG A 12 -6.49 12.01 -0.73
C ARG A 12 -6.40 13.08 -1.83
N PRO A 13 -7.51 13.39 -2.53
CA PRO A 13 -7.53 14.49 -3.49
C PRO A 13 -6.97 15.79 -2.87
N GLY A 14 -6.06 16.46 -3.58
CA GLY A 14 -5.41 17.69 -3.12
C GLY A 14 -4.25 17.49 -2.12
N LYS A 15 -3.81 16.25 -1.87
CA LYS A 15 -2.59 15.95 -1.13
C LYS A 15 -1.51 15.43 -2.07
N ASP A 16 -0.25 15.74 -1.75
CA ASP A 16 0.89 15.24 -2.50
C ASP A 16 1.04 13.72 -2.27
N PRO A 17 1.04 12.91 -3.34
CA PRO A 17 1.40 11.50 -3.27
C PRO A 17 2.74 11.21 -2.59
N ALA A 18 3.76 12.05 -2.77
CA ALA A 18 5.07 11.85 -2.18
C ALA A 18 5.01 11.94 -0.65
N ASP A 19 4.40 13.00 -0.12
CA ASP A 19 4.18 13.18 1.33
C ASP A 19 3.37 12.01 1.93
N PHE A 20 2.36 11.52 1.20
CA PHE A 20 1.57 10.38 1.65
C PHE A 20 2.41 9.10 1.76
N LYS A 21 3.26 8.82 0.76
CA LYS A 21 4.16 7.65 0.75
C LYS A 21 5.17 7.74 1.89
N GLU A 22 5.75 8.92 2.11
CA GLU A 22 6.69 9.16 3.19
C GLU A 22 6.04 8.96 4.56
N TRP A 23 4.87 9.56 4.79
CA TRP A 23 4.10 9.34 6.02
C TRP A 23 3.76 7.85 6.23
N TYR A 24 3.39 7.15 5.16
CA TYR A 24 3.03 5.73 5.27
C TYR A 24 4.21 4.89 5.77
N LEU A 25 5.39 5.06 5.15
CA LEU A 25 6.59 4.30 5.51
C LEU A 25 7.15 4.68 6.89
N ASN A 26 7.20 5.98 7.19
CA ASN A 26 7.94 6.47 8.35
C ASN A 26 7.08 6.55 9.62
N ALA A 27 5.75 6.62 9.49
CA ALA A 27 4.85 6.76 10.64
C ALA A 27 3.82 5.63 10.72
N TYR A 28 3.12 5.32 9.62
CA TYR A 28 1.97 4.41 9.69
C TYR A 28 2.38 2.93 9.79
N ALA A 29 3.20 2.43 8.87
CA ALA A 29 3.60 1.03 8.84
C ALA A 29 4.32 0.58 10.13
N PRO A 30 5.28 1.35 10.70
CA PRO A 30 5.91 1.00 11.97
C PRO A 30 4.92 0.93 13.13
N ARG A 31 3.95 1.87 13.20
CA ARG A 31 2.90 1.86 14.22
C ARG A 31 1.98 0.66 14.10
N LEU A 32 1.67 0.24 12.87
CA LEU A 32 0.84 -0.93 12.61
C LEU A 32 1.48 -2.21 13.13
N GLN A 33 2.79 -2.35 12.93
CA GLN A 33 3.58 -3.49 13.42
C GLN A 33 3.72 -3.46 14.95
N ALA A 34 3.95 -2.29 15.55
CA ALA A 34 4.08 -2.15 17.00
C ALA A 34 2.75 -2.32 17.75
N GLY A 35 1.63 -1.90 17.15
CA GLY A 35 0.31 -1.88 17.76
C GLY A 35 -0.54 -3.13 17.51
N ASN A 36 -0.08 -4.07 16.69
CA ASN A 36 -0.83 -5.29 16.38
C ASN A 36 0.13 -6.48 16.30
N PRO A 37 0.05 -7.45 17.23
CA PRO A 37 0.94 -8.62 17.22
C PRO A 37 0.55 -9.69 16.18
N ARG A 38 -0.57 -9.51 15.47
CA ARG A 38 -1.13 -10.51 14.54
C ARG A 38 -0.55 -10.50 13.12
N PRO A 39 -0.16 -9.36 12.51
CA PRO A 39 0.51 -9.37 11.23
C PRO A 39 1.90 -9.97 11.43
N SER A 40 2.13 -11.14 10.85
CA SER A 40 3.44 -11.80 10.84
C SER A 40 4.36 -11.20 9.78
N HIS A 41 3.79 -10.61 8.73
CA HIS A 41 4.53 -9.98 7.66
C HIS A 41 3.73 -8.82 7.05
N HIS A 42 4.34 -7.64 6.94
CA HIS A 42 3.80 -6.46 6.25
C HIS A 42 4.76 -6.03 5.13
N VAL A 43 4.40 -6.30 3.89
CA VAL A 43 5.16 -5.88 2.70
C VAL A 43 4.51 -4.62 2.16
N VAL A 44 5.31 -3.57 1.96
CA VAL A 44 4.86 -2.27 1.44
C VAL A 44 5.56 -2.00 0.12
N ASN A 45 4.79 -1.93 -0.95
CA ASN A 45 5.27 -1.51 -2.26
C ASN A 45 4.82 -0.07 -2.51
N LEU A 46 5.79 0.85 -2.61
CA LEU A 46 5.52 2.19 -3.14
C LEU A 46 5.39 2.09 -4.65
N THR A 47 4.28 2.57 -5.18
CA THR A 47 4.13 2.68 -6.63
C THR A 47 4.95 3.87 -7.10
N VAL A 48 5.77 3.65 -8.12
CA VAL A 48 6.38 4.73 -8.89
C VAL A 48 5.58 4.89 -10.17
N PRO A 49 5.58 6.09 -10.80
CA PRO A 49 5.11 6.21 -12.17
C PRO A 49 5.78 5.11 -13.00
N GLY A 50 4.96 4.30 -13.68
CA GLY A 50 5.50 3.30 -14.59
C GLY A 50 6.37 3.98 -15.66
N PRO A 51 7.34 3.25 -16.26
CA PRO A 51 8.07 3.72 -17.42
C PRO A 51 7.10 4.28 -18.45
N ASP A 52 7.45 5.41 -19.09
CA ASP A 52 6.59 6.01 -20.12
C ASP A 52 6.27 5.02 -21.25
N GLU A 53 7.20 4.09 -21.51
CA GLU A 53 7.11 3.00 -22.49
C GLU A 53 6.10 1.91 -22.10
N LEU A 54 5.81 1.76 -20.80
CA LEU A 54 4.80 0.83 -20.27
C LEU A 54 3.44 1.51 -20.06
N LYS A 55 3.30 2.82 -20.35
CA LYS A 55 2.00 3.48 -20.54
C LYS A 55 1.40 3.02 -21.88
N LEU A 56 1.12 1.73 -21.97
CA LEU A 56 0.32 1.18 -23.06
C LEU A 56 -1.06 1.85 -23.01
N SER A 57 -1.73 1.91 -24.16
CA SER A 57 -3.02 2.55 -24.49
C SER A 57 -4.22 2.27 -23.55
N HIS A 58 -4.00 1.61 -22.42
CA HIS A 58 -4.94 1.31 -21.34
C HIS A 58 -4.57 2.01 -20.03
N ASP A 59 -3.84 3.12 -20.09
CA ASP A 59 -3.74 4.02 -18.95
C ASP A 59 -5.16 4.53 -18.67
N SER A 60 -5.78 4.03 -17.61
CA SER A 60 -7.12 4.44 -17.24
C SER A 60 -7.11 5.96 -17.07
N SER A 61 -7.98 6.65 -17.81
CA SER A 61 -8.19 8.09 -17.64
C SER A 61 -8.83 8.40 -16.29
N ASP A 62 -9.28 7.37 -15.56
CA ASP A 62 -9.76 7.49 -14.19
C ASP A 62 -8.59 7.76 -13.23
N PRO A 63 -8.47 8.97 -12.66
CA PRO A 63 -7.45 9.27 -11.64
C PRO A 63 -7.64 8.44 -10.36
N LEU A 64 -8.77 7.75 -10.19
CA LEU A 64 -9.04 6.78 -9.11
C LEU A 64 -8.36 5.42 -9.35
N ALA A 65 -7.97 5.09 -10.58
CA ALA A 65 -7.28 3.85 -10.91
C ALA A 65 -5.78 3.87 -10.54
N ARG A 66 -5.27 5.00 -10.04
CA ARG A 66 -3.89 5.16 -9.58
C ARG A 66 -3.79 4.94 -8.07
N TYR A 67 -2.86 4.09 -7.67
CA TYR A 67 -2.53 3.80 -6.28
C TYR A 67 -1.13 4.32 -5.98
N ASP A 68 -0.89 4.76 -4.74
CA ASP A 68 0.40 5.26 -4.24
C ASP A 68 1.13 4.22 -3.37
N VAL A 69 0.37 3.37 -2.70
CA VAL A 69 0.89 2.32 -1.82
C VAL A 69 0.06 1.05 -2.04
N VAL A 70 0.76 -0.06 -2.29
CA VAL A 70 0.18 -1.41 -2.23
C VAL A 70 0.76 -2.10 -1.01
N ALA A 71 -0.08 -2.38 -0.02
CA ALA A 71 0.32 -3.06 1.21
C ALA A 71 -0.24 -4.47 1.23
N GLN A 72 0.62 -5.45 1.44
CA GLN A 72 0.25 -6.83 1.66
C GLN A 72 0.54 -7.20 3.10
N MET A 73 -0.48 -7.69 3.80
CA MET A 73 -0.38 -8.13 5.18
C MET A 73 -0.72 -9.61 5.28
N HIS A 74 0.15 -10.35 5.94
CA HIS A 74 -0.02 -11.76 6.25
C HIS A 74 -0.28 -11.86 7.74
N PHE A 75 -1.33 -12.55 8.11
CA PHE A 75 -1.67 -12.82 9.50
C PHE A 75 -1.34 -14.28 9.79
N SER A 76 -0.51 -14.53 10.81
CA SER A 76 -0.32 -15.88 11.31
C SER A 76 -1.61 -16.36 11.96
N THR A 77 -2.02 -17.59 11.67
CA THR A 77 -3.02 -18.27 12.49
C THR A 77 -2.34 -18.70 13.78
N THR A 78 -2.31 -17.84 14.79
CA THR A 78 -2.41 -18.37 16.15
C THR A 78 -3.87 -18.74 16.35
N ALA A 79 -4.15 -20.03 16.10
CA ALA A 79 -5.20 -20.69 16.85
C ALA A 79 -4.72 -20.79 18.30
N GLU A 80 -5.64 -20.52 19.21
CA GLU A 80 -5.55 -20.60 20.68
C GLU A 80 -4.84 -19.45 21.40
#